data_AF-A0AAV2SM63-F1
#
_entry.id   AF-A0AAV2SM63-F1
#
_cell.length_a   1.000
_cell.length_b   1.000
_cell.length_c   1.000
_cell.angle_alpha   90.00
_cell.angle_beta   90.00
_cell.angle_gamma   90.00
#
_symmetry.space_group_name_H-M   'P 1'
#
loop_
_entity.id
_entity.type
_entity.pdbx_description
1 polymer ?
#
loop_
_entity_poly.entity_id
_entity_poly.type
_entity_poly.pdbx_seq_one_letter_code
_entity_poly.pdbx_strand_id
1 'polypeptide(L)'
;MSGNSLSIIPADAFNGLTALWHLDLSGNTPNIVGTFQDLPNLRDIDLSDNVLTTIPAHFIETGSSHLSVIGLHYNNIVSVEPGAFDIVYFLEIDMWGNSLSTLEESTWRPYLEAMGRLYAGFNPLICGCDIAWLFREDQLLEQVGVYSTCTDGEYLQDLDPKIFD
;
A
#
# COMPACT_ATOMS: atom_id res chain seq x y z
N MET A 1 -6.58 10.98 14.67
CA MET A 1 -6.73 12.45 14.68
C MET A 1 -7.12 12.81 13.26
N SER A 2 -8.40 12.73 12.93
CA SER A 2 -8.90 12.96 11.59
C SER A 2 -9.34 14.41 11.38
N GLY A 3 -9.17 14.93 10.17
CA GLY A 3 -9.79 16.18 9.74
C GLY A 3 -9.17 17.48 10.28
N ASN A 4 -7.85 17.55 10.45
CA ASN A 4 -7.15 18.80 10.67
C ASN A 4 -6.21 19.04 9.49
N SER A 5 -6.11 20.26 8.97
CA SER A 5 -5.07 20.60 7.98
C SER A 5 -3.70 20.72 8.68
N LEU A 6 -3.24 19.65 9.34
CA LEU A 6 -1.91 19.55 9.95
C LEU A 6 -0.90 19.50 8.82
N SER A 7 -0.38 20.67 8.44
CA SER A 7 0.38 20.79 7.20
C SER A 7 1.72 20.04 7.23
N ILE A 8 2.22 19.65 8.41
CA ILE A 8 3.42 18.81 8.60
C ILE A 8 3.30 18.10 9.95
N ILE A 9 3.27 16.76 9.95
CA ILE A 9 3.51 15.95 11.16
C ILE A 9 5.02 15.71 11.26
N PRO A 10 5.69 16.13 12.34
CA PRO A 10 7.10 15.82 12.56
C PRO A 10 7.34 14.31 12.62
N ALA A 11 8.47 13.84 12.11
CA ALA A 11 8.82 12.41 12.12
C ALA A 11 8.89 11.84 13.56
N ASP A 12 9.21 12.67 14.55
CA ASP A 12 9.30 12.29 15.96
C ASP A 12 8.00 12.49 16.75
N ALA A 13 6.89 12.87 16.09
CA ALA A 13 5.63 13.20 16.76
C ALA A 13 5.05 12.04 17.58
N PHE A 14 5.39 10.80 17.23
CA PHE A 14 4.91 9.59 17.90
C PHE A 14 6.00 8.83 18.66
N ASN A 15 7.22 9.38 18.73
CA ASN A 15 8.33 8.73 19.42
C ASN A 15 8.00 8.46 20.89
N GLY A 16 8.26 7.23 21.34
CA GLY A 16 7.99 6.81 22.71
C GLY A 16 6.53 6.49 23.02
N LEU A 17 5.60 6.61 22.06
CA LEU A 17 4.22 6.16 22.19
C LEU A 17 4.11 4.64 22.02
N THR A 18 4.83 3.89 22.85
CA THR A 18 4.95 2.43 22.73
C THR A 18 3.63 1.71 22.95
N ALA A 19 2.62 2.33 23.56
CA ALA A 19 1.28 1.76 23.74
C ALA A 19 0.34 1.99 22.53
N LEU A 20 0.78 2.73 21.51
CA LEU A 20 -0.03 3.02 20.34
C LEU A 20 -0.26 1.75 19.51
N TRP A 21 -1.52 1.42 19.30
CA TRP A 21 -1.93 0.24 18.52
C TRP A 21 -2.71 0.62 17.24
N HIS A 22 -3.31 1.81 17.21
CA HIS A 22 -4.01 2.35 16.05
C HIS A 22 -3.63 3.81 15.88
N LEU A 23 -3.27 4.21 14.66
CA LEU A 23 -2.88 5.57 14.31
C LEU A 23 -3.66 6.05 13.09
N ASP A 24 -4.62 6.94 13.33
CA ASP A 24 -5.39 7.59 12.29
C ASP A 24 -4.83 8.99 11.99
N LEU A 25 -4.39 9.16 10.75
CA LEU A 25 -3.87 10.37 10.11
C LEU A 25 -4.65 10.72 8.84
N SER A 26 -5.89 10.21 8.69
CA SER A 26 -6.74 10.46 7.52
C SER A 26 -7.12 11.94 7.37
N GLY A 27 -7.22 12.43 6.13
CA GLY A 27 -7.65 13.82 5.87
C GLY A 27 -6.66 14.91 6.30
N ASN A 28 -5.38 14.58 6.41
CA ASN A 28 -4.25 15.47 6.71
C ASN A 28 -3.28 15.61 5.51
N THR A 29 -2.08 16.16 5.73
CA THR A 29 -0.96 16.10 4.76
C THR A 29 0.33 15.69 5.49
N PRO A 30 0.41 14.47 6.04
CA PRO A 30 1.53 14.08 6.88
C PRO A 30 2.81 13.97 6.05
N ASN A 31 3.94 14.37 6.65
CA ASN A 31 5.20 13.78 6.23
C ASN A 31 5.16 12.32 6.69
N ILE A 32 5.36 11.37 5.80
CA ILE A 32 5.34 9.95 6.12
C ILE A 32 6.73 9.37 6.38
N VAL A 33 7.79 10.08 5.96
CA VAL A 33 9.18 9.63 6.11
C VAL A 33 9.58 9.71 7.57
N GLY A 34 9.91 8.57 8.17
CA GLY A 34 10.35 8.45 9.57
C GLY A 34 9.24 8.57 10.62
N THR A 35 8.01 8.90 10.21
CA THR A 35 6.87 9.16 11.13
C THR A 35 6.44 7.94 11.93
N PHE A 36 6.64 6.74 11.38
CA PHE A 36 6.19 5.49 12.01
C PHE A 36 7.30 4.75 12.74
N GLN A 37 8.46 5.38 13.00
CA GLN A 37 9.58 4.71 13.66
C GLN A 37 9.29 4.37 15.13
N ASP A 38 9.79 3.22 15.57
CA ASP A 38 9.75 2.76 16.98
C ASP A 38 8.34 2.73 17.62
N LEU A 39 7.36 2.23 16.86
CA LEU A 39 5.98 1.99 17.30
C LEU A 39 5.69 0.48 17.40
N PRO A 40 6.29 -0.25 18.38
CA PRO A 40 6.34 -1.72 18.38
C PRO A 40 4.99 -2.41 18.54
N ASN A 41 3.97 -1.71 19.05
CA ASN A 41 2.63 -2.27 19.26
C ASN A 41 1.61 -1.83 18.21
N LEU A 42 2.03 -1.10 17.18
CA LEU A 42 1.15 -0.59 16.14
C LEU A 42 0.56 -1.73 15.30
N ARG A 43 -0.75 -1.68 15.06
CA ARG A 43 -1.50 -2.70 14.33
C ARG A 43 -2.12 -2.14 13.06
N ASP A 44 -2.68 -0.94 13.18
CA ASP A 44 -3.46 -0.31 12.13
C ASP A 44 -2.98 1.13 11.91
N ILE A 45 -2.72 1.49 10.66
CA ILE A 45 -2.43 2.87 10.23
C ILE A 45 -3.48 3.29 9.22
N ASP A 46 -4.12 4.43 9.45
CA ASP A 46 -5.03 5.05 8.50
C ASP A 46 -4.40 6.34 7.94
N LEU A 47 -4.08 6.32 6.65
CA LEU A 47 -3.55 7.43 5.86
C LEU A 47 -4.47 7.76 4.67
N SER A 48 -5.73 7.37 4.74
CA SER A 48 -6.73 7.65 3.72
C SER A 48 -7.02 9.15 3.55
N ASP A 49 -7.60 9.52 2.40
CA ASP A 49 -8.08 10.88 2.13
C ASP A 49 -7.00 11.98 2.31
N ASN A 50 -5.73 11.61 2.09
CA ASN A 50 -4.59 12.51 2.11
C ASN A 50 -4.24 12.93 0.66
N VAL A 51 -3.09 13.60 0.47
CA VAL A 51 -2.57 14.02 -0.85
C VAL A 51 -1.25 13.35 -1.20
N LEU A 52 -1.02 12.13 -0.70
CA LEU A 52 0.22 11.39 -0.95
C LEU A 52 0.33 11.04 -2.43
N THR A 53 1.51 11.21 -3.01
CA THR A 53 1.79 10.91 -4.42
C THR A 53 2.74 9.72 -4.59
N THR A 54 3.57 9.45 -3.59
CA THR A 54 4.57 8.38 -3.64
C THR A 54 4.72 7.77 -2.25
N ILE A 55 4.86 6.45 -2.19
CA ILE A 55 5.25 5.74 -0.97
C ILE A 55 6.74 5.41 -1.07
N PRO A 56 7.58 5.97 -0.18
CA PRO A 56 9.03 5.75 -0.23
C PRO A 56 9.41 4.36 0.28
N ALA A 57 10.62 3.92 -0.06
CA ALA A 57 11.23 2.74 0.54
C ALA A 57 11.34 2.96 2.05
N HIS A 58 11.25 1.88 2.84
CA HIS A 58 11.30 1.96 4.30
C HIS A 58 10.21 2.86 4.91
N PHE A 59 9.09 3.03 4.21
CA PHE A 59 7.94 3.78 4.69
C PHE A 59 7.44 3.24 6.05
N ILE A 60 7.42 1.91 6.21
CA ILE A 60 7.05 1.26 7.46
C ILE A 60 8.29 0.67 8.13
N GLU A 61 8.81 1.39 9.12
CA GLU A 61 9.89 0.94 10.02
C GLU A 61 9.43 0.99 11.49
N THR A 62 8.26 0.44 11.77
CA THR A 62 7.66 0.49 13.12
C THR A 62 8.38 -0.37 14.16
N GLY A 63 9.12 -1.38 13.71
CA GLY A 63 9.60 -2.47 14.58
C GLY A 63 8.45 -3.33 15.14
N SER A 64 7.22 -3.17 14.61
CA SER A 64 6.07 -3.94 15.06
C SER A 64 5.94 -5.25 14.29
N SER A 65 5.75 -6.34 15.03
CA SER A 65 5.36 -7.64 14.49
C SER A 65 3.84 -7.85 14.47
N HIS A 66 3.06 -6.80 14.78
CA HIS A 66 1.61 -6.86 14.88
C HIS A 66 0.90 -5.97 13.86
N LEU A 67 1.64 -5.24 13.02
CA LEU A 67 1.06 -4.41 11.97
C LEU A 67 0.34 -5.29 10.96
N SER A 68 -0.95 -5.04 10.78
CA SER A 68 -1.84 -5.86 9.95
C SER A 68 -2.55 -5.08 8.87
N VAL A 69 -2.78 -3.77 9.05
CA VAL A 69 -3.56 -2.98 8.09
C VAL A 69 -2.96 -1.60 7.88
N ILE A 70 -2.86 -1.20 6.62
CA ILE A 70 -2.55 0.18 6.22
C ILE A 70 -3.61 0.66 5.21
N GLY A 71 -4.37 1.67 5.59
CA GLY A 71 -5.28 2.39 4.70
C GLY A 71 -4.56 3.50 3.94
N LEU A 72 -4.51 3.43 2.62
CA LEU A 72 -3.95 4.45 1.72
C LEU A 72 -4.96 4.89 0.64
N HIS A 73 -6.23 4.47 0.77
CA HIS A 73 -7.26 4.78 -0.21
C HIS A 73 -7.55 6.27 -0.32
N TYR A 74 -8.03 6.69 -1.49
CA TYR A 74 -8.33 8.10 -1.81
C TYR A 74 -7.16 9.06 -1.59
N ASN A 75 -5.97 8.64 -2.05
CA ASN A 75 -4.80 9.50 -2.22
C ASN A 75 -4.53 9.75 -3.73
N ASN A 76 -3.38 10.33 -4.07
CA ASN A 76 -2.92 10.54 -5.45
C ASN A 76 -1.69 9.68 -5.78
N ILE A 77 -1.56 8.50 -5.17
CA ILE A 77 -0.33 7.70 -5.25
C ILE A 77 -0.15 7.19 -6.67
N VAL A 78 0.97 7.57 -7.30
CA VAL A 78 1.37 7.13 -8.64
C VAL A 78 2.42 6.03 -8.61
N SER A 79 3.19 5.94 -7.52
CA SER A 79 4.28 4.99 -7.39
C SER A 79 4.53 4.58 -5.94
N VAL A 80 5.04 3.36 -5.77
CA VAL A 80 5.51 2.80 -4.51
C VAL A 80 6.92 2.29 -4.76
N GLU A 81 7.89 2.77 -3.99
CA GLU A 81 9.28 2.34 -4.11
C GLU A 81 9.46 0.91 -3.58
N PRO A 82 10.36 0.11 -4.19
CA PRO A 82 10.74 -1.20 -3.67
C PRO A 82 11.19 -1.13 -2.21
N GLY A 83 10.81 -2.09 -1.37
CA GLY A 83 11.16 -2.07 0.05
C GLY A 83 10.26 -1.22 0.95
N ALA A 84 9.16 -0.66 0.43
CA ALA A 84 8.20 0.10 1.25
C ALA A 84 7.54 -0.76 2.34
N PHE A 85 7.33 -2.05 2.08
CA PHE A 85 6.53 -2.96 2.92
C PHE A 85 7.22 -4.29 3.28
N ASP A 86 8.44 -4.54 2.80
CA ASP A 86 9.12 -5.86 2.81
C ASP A 86 9.33 -6.47 4.21
N ILE A 87 9.18 -5.70 5.29
CA ILE A 87 9.42 -6.16 6.66
C ILE A 87 8.17 -6.68 7.38
N VAL A 88 6.99 -6.62 6.74
CA VAL A 88 5.71 -6.93 7.40
C VAL A 88 5.00 -8.08 6.69
N TYR A 89 4.86 -9.21 7.41
CA TYR A 89 4.11 -10.37 6.94
C TYR A 89 2.61 -10.20 7.20
N PHE A 90 1.78 -10.78 6.32
CA PHE A 90 0.30 -10.76 6.44
C PHE A 90 -0.31 -9.34 6.50
N LEU A 91 0.38 -8.37 5.91
CA LEU A 91 -0.08 -6.99 5.86
C LEU A 91 -1.18 -6.85 4.80
N GLU A 92 -2.27 -6.18 5.14
CA GLU A 92 -3.30 -5.75 4.19
C GLU A 92 -3.10 -4.27 3.87
N ILE A 93 -3.03 -3.92 2.58
CA ILE A 93 -2.88 -2.55 2.11
C ILE A 93 -4.07 -2.21 1.21
N ASP A 94 -4.76 -1.14 1.59
CA ASP A 94 -5.83 -0.57 0.78
C ASP A 94 -5.30 0.62 -0.05
N MET A 95 -5.09 0.39 -1.35
CA MET A 95 -4.67 1.39 -2.33
C MET A 95 -5.83 1.88 -3.20
N TRP A 96 -7.08 1.63 -2.80
CA TRP A 96 -8.26 1.95 -3.61
C TRP A 96 -8.34 3.43 -3.97
N GLY A 97 -8.68 3.75 -5.22
CA GLY A 97 -8.90 5.14 -5.65
C GLY A 97 -7.61 5.98 -5.61
N ASN A 98 -6.51 5.41 -6.12
CA ASN A 98 -5.24 6.09 -6.31
C ASN A 98 -4.93 6.25 -7.82
N SER A 99 -3.68 6.53 -8.17
CA SER A 99 -3.23 6.78 -9.54
C SER A 99 -2.16 5.79 -10.02
N LEU A 100 -2.13 4.58 -9.46
CA LEU A 100 -1.20 3.54 -9.91
C LEU A 100 -1.52 3.15 -11.36
N SER A 101 -0.54 3.27 -12.25
CA SER A 101 -0.68 2.84 -13.64
C SER A 101 -0.22 1.40 -13.88
N THR A 102 0.49 0.80 -12.94
CA THR A 102 0.99 -0.58 -13.01
C THR A 102 1.25 -1.14 -11.62
N LEU A 103 1.44 -2.45 -11.53
CA LEU A 103 1.94 -3.14 -10.35
C LEU A 103 3.36 -3.64 -10.67
N GLU A 104 4.37 -2.83 -10.40
CA GLU A 104 5.77 -3.17 -10.68
C GLU A 104 6.24 -4.39 -9.87
N GLU A 105 6.86 -5.35 -10.56
CA GLU A 105 7.32 -6.61 -9.96
C GLU A 105 8.28 -6.40 -8.79
N SER A 106 9.26 -5.50 -8.93
CA SER A 106 10.25 -5.22 -7.87
C SER A 106 9.64 -4.64 -6.59
N THR A 107 8.46 -4.04 -6.69
CA THR A 107 7.77 -3.43 -5.55
C THR A 107 6.82 -4.43 -4.91
N TRP A 108 6.01 -5.14 -5.71
CA TRP A 108 4.90 -5.91 -5.18
C TRP A 108 5.19 -7.40 -5.01
N ARG A 109 6.14 -7.99 -5.76
CA ARG A 109 6.47 -9.41 -5.61
C ARG A 109 6.91 -9.76 -4.18
N PRO A 110 7.89 -9.07 -3.56
CA PRO A 110 8.32 -9.42 -2.19
C PRO A 110 7.19 -9.29 -1.17
N TYR A 111 6.34 -8.27 -1.33
CA TYR A 111 5.18 -8.04 -0.49
C TYR A 111 4.14 -9.17 -0.58
N LEU A 112 3.77 -9.59 -1.80
CA LEU A 112 2.81 -10.68 -2.00
C LEU A 112 3.39 -12.05 -1.58
N GLU A 113 4.70 -12.27 -1.79
CA GLU A 113 5.40 -13.46 -1.27
C GLU A 113 5.43 -13.50 0.27
N ALA A 114 5.37 -12.33 0.92
CA ALA A 114 5.20 -12.20 2.37
C ALA A 114 3.73 -12.33 2.85
N MET A 115 2.85 -12.90 2.01
CA MET A 115 1.41 -13.10 2.27
C MET A 115 0.62 -11.79 2.40
N GLY A 116 1.08 -10.72 1.76
CA GLY A 116 0.41 -9.43 1.75
C GLY A 116 -0.84 -9.43 0.87
N ARG A 117 -1.87 -8.65 1.25
CA ARG A 117 -3.09 -8.48 0.43
C ARG A 117 -3.22 -7.05 -0.06
N LEU A 118 -3.45 -6.86 -1.34
CA LEU A 118 -3.49 -5.54 -1.97
C LEU A 118 -4.88 -5.25 -2.53
N TYR A 119 -5.56 -4.22 -2.04
CA TYR A 119 -6.77 -3.71 -2.70
C TYR A 119 -6.38 -2.56 -3.64
N ALA A 120 -6.33 -2.81 -4.95
CA ALA A 120 -5.91 -1.82 -5.96
C ALA A 120 -7.04 -1.34 -6.88
N GLY A 121 -8.30 -1.51 -6.48
CA GLY A 121 -9.47 -1.03 -7.23
C GLY A 121 -9.40 0.47 -7.51
N PHE A 122 -10.03 0.91 -8.60
CA PHE A 122 -10.07 2.33 -8.99
C PHE A 122 -8.68 2.97 -9.13
N ASN A 123 -7.74 2.21 -9.68
CA ASN A 123 -6.46 2.73 -10.18
C ASN A 123 -6.43 2.60 -11.71
N PRO A 124 -5.79 3.52 -12.45
CA PRO A 124 -5.68 3.47 -13.90
C PRO A 124 -4.66 2.42 -14.38
N LEU A 125 -4.81 1.15 -13.96
CA LEU A 125 -3.87 0.07 -14.26
C LEU A 125 -3.86 -0.28 -15.76
N ILE A 126 -2.68 -0.21 -16.36
CA ILE A 126 -2.45 -0.68 -17.73
C ILE A 126 -2.09 -2.17 -17.63
N CYS A 127 -3.02 -3.02 -18.04
CA CYS A 127 -2.86 -4.48 -17.95
C CYS A 127 -2.11 -5.06 -19.16
N GLY A 128 -0.86 -4.63 -19.33
CA GLY A 128 0.07 -5.13 -20.35
C GLY A 128 1.15 -6.04 -19.76
N CYS A 129 2.27 -6.19 -20.49
CA CYS A 129 3.39 -7.04 -20.08
C CYS A 129 3.97 -6.70 -18.70
N ASP A 130 3.81 -5.46 -18.23
CA ASP A 130 4.35 -4.99 -16.95
C ASP A 130 3.70 -5.65 -15.73
N ILE A 131 2.50 -6.23 -15.88
CA ILE A 131 1.82 -7.00 -14.83
C ILE A 131 1.82 -8.51 -15.09
N ALA A 132 2.43 -8.98 -16.18
CA ALA A 132 2.45 -10.40 -16.57
C ALA A 132 3.05 -11.31 -15.50
N TRP A 133 3.95 -10.78 -14.67
CA TRP A 133 4.58 -11.51 -13.58
C TRP A 133 3.58 -12.03 -12.54
N LEU A 134 2.42 -11.37 -12.36
CA LEU A 134 1.35 -11.80 -11.44
C LEU A 134 0.71 -13.13 -11.85
N PHE A 135 0.82 -13.50 -13.13
CA PHE A 135 0.20 -14.69 -13.70
C PHE A 135 1.17 -15.86 -13.86
N ARG A 136 2.47 -15.64 -13.58
CA ARG A 136 3.52 -16.67 -13.72
C ARG A 136 3.66 -17.57 -12.50
N GLU A 137 3.15 -17.13 -11.35
CA GLU A 137 3.19 -17.85 -10.08
C GLU A 137 1.75 -18.13 -9.63
N ASP A 138 1.48 -19.36 -9.22
CA ASP A 138 0.18 -19.72 -8.69
C ASP A 138 -0.09 -18.90 -7.40
N GLN A 139 -1.29 -18.34 -7.25
CA GLN A 139 -1.82 -17.67 -6.05
C GLN A 139 -1.43 -16.20 -5.78
N LEU A 140 -0.46 -15.60 -6.47
CA LEU A 140 -0.15 -14.17 -6.24
C LEU A 140 -1.31 -13.26 -6.66
N LEU A 141 -1.96 -13.57 -7.78
CA LEU A 141 -3.11 -12.82 -8.27
C LEU A 141 -4.29 -12.84 -7.29
N GLU A 142 -4.51 -13.94 -6.56
CA GLU A 142 -5.60 -14.06 -5.57
C GLU A 142 -5.43 -13.12 -4.36
N GLN A 143 -4.20 -12.64 -4.14
CA GLN A 143 -3.87 -11.68 -3.10
C GLN A 143 -4.11 -10.23 -3.53
N VAL A 144 -4.31 -9.99 -4.84
CA VAL A 144 -4.74 -8.70 -5.37
C VAL A 144 -6.28 -8.69 -5.42
N GLY A 145 -6.87 -7.70 -4.76
CA GLY A 145 -8.31 -7.62 -4.52
C GLY A 145 -9.11 -7.72 -5.82
N VAL A 146 -10.19 -8.49 -5.75
CA VAL A 146 -11.07 -8.90 -6.87
C VAL A 146 -11.67 -7.74 -7.69
N TYR A 147 -11.67 -6.53 -7.14
CA TYR A 147 -12.18 -5.32 -7.78
C TYR A 147 -11.09 -4.47 -8.45
N SER A 148 -9.86 -4.98 -8.55
CA SER A 148 -8.80 -4.33 -9.32
C SER A 148 -9.12 -4.47 -10.81
N THR A 149 -9.23 -3.34 -11.50
CA THR A 149 -9.62 -3.26 -12.91
C THR A 149 -8.54 -2.59 -13.74
N CYS A 150 -8.43 -3.05 -14.99
CA CYS A 150 -7.65 -2.44 -16.04
C CYS A 150 -8.29 -1.13 -16.54
N THR A 151 -7.52 -0.31 -17.26
CA THR A 151 -8.01 0.96 -17.84
C THR A 151 -9.14 0.80 -18.86
N ASP A 152 -9.29 -0.37 -19.46
CA ASP A 152 -10.40 -0.73 -20.34
C ASP A 152 -11.64 -1.28 -19.59
N GLY A 153 -11.53 -1.43 -18.27
CA GLY A 153 -12.62 -1.88 -17.39
C GLY A 153 -12.66 -3.39 -17.14
N GLU A 154 -11.74 -4.17 -17.74
CA GLU A 154 -11.63 -5.60 -17.44
C GLU A 154 -11.09 -5.83 -16.02
N TYR A 155 -11.59 -6.84 -15.31
CA TYR A 155 -11.05 -7.18 -14.00
C TYR A 155 -9.72 -7.90 -14.15
N LEU A 156 -8.74 -7.54 -13.32
CA LEU A 156 -7.40 -8.13 -13.34
C LEU A 156 -7.43 -9.67 -13.17
N GLN A 157 -8.36 -10.15 -12.34
CA GLN A 157 -8.58 -11.59 -12.08
C GLN A 157 -9.19 -12.36 -13.26
N ASP A 158 -9.82 -11.65 -14.21
CA ASP A 158 -10.51 -12.25 -15.35
C ASP A 158 -9.63 -12.28 -16.62
N LEU A 159 -8.45 -11.65 -16.59
CA LEU A 159 -7.51 -11.62 -17.72
C LEU A 159 -7.03 -13.02 -18.10
N ASP A 160 -7.07 -13.36 -19.40
CA ASP A 160 -6.49 -14.61 -19.92
C ASP A 160 -4.95 -14.51 -19.85
N PRO A 161 -4.26 -15.37 -19.08
CA PRO A 161 -2.79 -15.33 -18.98
C PRO A 161 -2.07 -15.44 -20.32
N LYS A 162 -2.71 -16.03 -21.34
CA LYS A 162 -2.14 -16.19 -22.69
C LYS A 162 -1.91 -14.88 -23.42
N ILE A 163 -2.49 -13.76 -22.96
CA ILE A 163 -2.22 -12.44 -23.55
C ILE A 163 -0.78 -11.97 -23.27
N PHE A 164 -0.07 -12.63 -22.34
CA PHE A 164 1.30 -12.32 -21.94
C PHE A 164 2.37 -13.26 -22.52
N ASP A 165 1.98 -14.27 -23.32
CA ASP A 165 2.85 -15.26 -23.96
C ASP A 165 3.48 -14.79 -25.29
#